data_AF-A0A975GRL9-F1
#
_entry.id   AF-A0A975GRL9-F1
#
_cell.length_a   1.000
_cell.length_b   1.000
_cell.length_c   1.000
_cell.angle_alpha   90.00
_cell.angle_beta   90.00
_cell.angle_gamma   90.00
#
_symmetry.space_group_name_H-M   'P 1'
#
loop_
_entity.id
_entity.type
_entity.pdbx_description
1 polymer ?
#
loop_
_entity_poly.entity_id
_entity_poly.type
_entity_poly.pdbx_seq_one_letter_code
_entity_poly.pdbx_strand_id
1 'polypeptide(L)'
;MIVNPDKPARNILSGGKIRRTEPPKIFTEKLCAATKADMPGLYAEEGIWYDALFVISQLIEANPANKTFRDQRADLLEQVGLHKVAVSEKSEK
;
A
#
# COMPACT_ATOMS: atom_id res chain seq x y z
N MET A 1 -3.82 -13.35 40.01
CA MET A 1 -3.37 -12.14 39.32
C MET A 1 -2.53 -11.36 40.32
N ILE A 2 -1.22 -11.22 40.10
CA ILE A 2 -0.33 -10.46 41.00
C ILE A 2 0.27 -9.35 40.14
N VAL A 3 -0.09 -8.11 40.46
CA VAL A 3 0.46 -6.91 39.81
C VAL A 3 1.50 -6.31 40.74
N ASN A 4 2.73 -6.15 40.25
CA ASN A 4 3.86 -5.56 40.97
C ASN A 4 3.81 -4.03 40.80
N PRO A 5 3.80 -3.21 41.88
CA PRO A 5 3.41 -1.80 41.82
C PRO A 5 4.48 -0.79 41.35
N ASP A 6 5.76 -1.19 41.18
CA ASP A 6 6.86 -0.21 41.03
C ASP A 6 7.29 0.13 39.59
N LYS A 7 6.53 -0.29 38.57
CA LYS A 7 6.79 0.11 37.18
C LYS A 7 5.47 0.30 36.42
N PRO A 8 4.97 1.53 36.22
CA PRO A 8 3.96 1.76 35.20
C PRO A 8 4.63 1.57 33.84
N ALA A 9 4.66 0.33 33.35
CA ALA A 9 4.95 0.05 31.96
C ALA A 9 3.93 0.85 31.15
N ARG A 10 4.42 1.86 30.45
CA ARG A 10 3.69 2.79 29.60
C ARG A 10 2.93 1.99 28.53
N ASN A 11 1.75 1.52 28.89
CA ASN A 11 0.88 0.71 28.05
C ASN A 11 0.17 1.65 27.08
N ILE A 12 0.79 1.94 25.95
CA ILE A 12 0.13 2.66 24.85
C ILE A 12 -0.94 1.72 24.30
N LEU A 13 -2.17 1.86 24.79
CA LEU A 13 -3.34 1.19 24.24
C LEU A 13 -3.78 1.94 22.97
N SER A 14 -3.24 1.54 21.81
CA SER A 14 -3.75 2.00 20.52
C SER A 14 -5.03 1.25 20.17
N GLY A 15 -6.18 1.87 20.41
CA GLY A 15 -7.48 1.34 19.96
C GLY A 15 -7.78 1.76 18.52
N GLY A 16 -7.78 0.81 17.59
CA GLY A 16 -8.25 1.01 16.21
C GLY A 16 -9.64 0.43 16.00
N LYS A 17 -10.56 1.17 15.37
CA LYS A 17 -11.88 0.65 14.97
C LYS A 17 -11.84 0.30 13.49
N ILE A 18 -11.99 -0.99 13.16
CA ILE A 18 -12.15 -1.43 11.78
C ILE A 18 -13.56 -1.02 11.32
N ARG A 19 -13.65 -0.06 10.40
CA ARG A 19 -14.90 0.31 9.73
C ARG A 19 -14.88 -0.30 8.33
N ARG A 20 -15.81 -1.22 8.07
CA ARG A 20 -16.07 -1.70 6.72
C ARG A 20 -16.91 -0.65 6.00
N THR A 21 -16.36 -0.02 4.98
CA THR A 21 -17.11 0.86 4.05
C THR A 21 -17.40 0.06 2.79
N GLU A 22 -18.61 0.20 2.25
CA GLU A 22 -18.89 -0.30 0.90
C GLU A 22 -18.02 0.49 -0.09
N PRO A 23 -17.41 -0.15 -1.10
CA PRO A 23 -16.68 0.56 -2.12
C PRO A 23 -17.64 1.54 -2.80
N PRO A 24 -17.29 2.83 -2.95
CA PRO A 24 -18.15 3.78 -3.64
C PRO A 24 -18.38 3.27 -5.07
N LYS A 25 -19.62 3.34 -5.58
CA LYS A 25 -19.96 2.84 -6.95
C LYS A 25 -19.06 3.43 -8.06
N ILE A 26 -18.61 4.66 -7.85
CA ILE A 26 -17.66 5.37 -8.71
C ILE A 26 -16.33 4.59 -8.83
N PHE A 27 -15.88 3.94 -7.76
CA PHE A 27 -14.65 3.14 -7.76
C PHE A 27 -14.80 1.87 -8.63
N THR A 28 -15.93 1.17 -8.53
CA THR A 28 -16.19 0.00 -9.39
C THR A 28 -16.27 0.36 -10.88
N GLU A 29 -16.82 1.52 -11.22
CA GLU A 29 -16.87 2.01 -12.60
C GLU A 29 -15.47 2.36 -13.13
N LYS A 30 -14.66 3.06 -12.32
CA LYS A 30 -13.26 3.35 -12.64
C LYS A 30 -12.45 2.07 -12.86
N LEU A 31 -12.63 1.06 -12.02
CA LEU A 31 -11.95 -0.25 -12.17
C LEU A 31 -12.37 -0.98 -13.46
N CYS A 32 -13.64 -0.89 -13.86
CA CYS A 32 -14.11 -1.49 -15.11
C CYS A 32 -13.53 -0.81 -16.37
N ALA A 33 -13.25 0.49 -16.29
CA ALA A 33 -12.66 1.26 -17.40
C ALA A 33 -11.12 1.26 -17.42
N ALA A 34 -10.48 0.95 -16.29
CA ALA A 34 -9.05 1.02 -16.11
C ALA A 34 -8.31 -0.10 -16.84
N THR A 35 -7.12 0.22 -17.38
CA THR A 35 -6.20 -0.82 -17.81
C THR A 35 -5.51 -1.44 -16.59
N LYS A 36 -4.96 -2.65 -16.74
CA LYS A 36 -4.22 -3.31 -15.64
C LYS A 36 -3.08 -2.44 -15.10
N ALA A 37 -2.47 -1.59 -15.93
CA ALA A 37 -1.38 -0.70 -15.53
C ALA A 37 -1.85 0.49 -14.67
N ASP A 38 -3.13 0.87 -14.77
CA ASP A 38 -3.70 2.00 -14.02
C ASP A 38 -4.25 1.57 -12.65
N MET A 39 -4.54 0.26 -12.50
CA MET A 39 -5.10 -0.33 -11.29
C MET A 39 -4.32 0.00 -10.01
N PRO A 40 -2.96 -0.07 -9.97
CA PRO A 40 -2.21 0.23 -8.75
C PRO A 40 -2.45 1.66 -8.24
N GLY A 41 -2.51 2.64 -9.14
CA GLY A 41 -2.78 4.03 -8.80
C GLY A 41 -4.18 4.22 -8.24
N LEU A 42 -5.19 3.61 -8.88
CA LEU A 42 -6.58 3.66 -8.43
C LEU A 42 -6.76 3.08 -7.01
N TYR A 43 -6.13 1.93 -6.72
CA TYR A 43 -6.17 1.37 -5.37
C TYR A 43 -5.50 2.29 -4.35
N ALA A 44 -4.38 2.92 -4.70
CA ALA A 44 -3.66 3.84 -3.81
C ALA A 44 -4.45 5.13 -3.54
N GLU A 45 -5.12 5.68 -4.56
CA GLU A 45 -5.99 6.87 -4.42
C GLU A 45 -7.13 6.64 -3.42
N GLU A 46 -7.71 5.45 -3.40
CA GLU A 46 -8.74 5.06 -2.42
C GLU A 46 -8.16 4.59 -1.07
N GLY A 47 -6.84 4.66 -0.89
CA GLY A 47 -6.15 4.25 0.33
C GLY A 47 -6.04 2.73 0.52
N ILE A 48 -6.30 1.95 -0.53
CA ILE A 48 -6.23 0.48 -0.54
C ILE A 48 -4.81 0.04 -0.92
N TRP A 49 -3.84 0.43 -0.09
CA TRP A 49 -2.41 0.28 -0.36
C TRP A 49 -1.93 -1.15 -0.54
N TYR A 50 -2.57 -2.11 0.14
CA TYR A 50 -2.20 -3.53 0.03
C TYR A 50 -2.50 -4.08 -1.36
N ASP A 51 -3.69 -3.78 -1.89
CA ASP A 51 -4.08 -4.21 -3.24
C ASP A 51 -3.29 -3.44 -4.30
N ALA A 52 -2.98 -2.16 -4.08
CA ALA A 52 -2.10 -1.39 -4.96
C ALA A 52 -0.72 -2.05 -5.13
N LEU A 53 -0.08 -2.41 -4.01
CA LEU A 53 1.23 -3.07 -4.00
C LEU A 53 1.17 -4.51 -4.57
N PHE A 54 0.09 -5.22 -4.32
CA PHE A 54 -0.12 -6.56 -4.86
C PHE A 54 -0.21 -6.54 -6.39
N VAL A 55 -1.05 -5.66 -6.95
CA VAL A 55 -1.25 -5.57 -8.40
C VAL A 55 0.01 -5.10 -9.12
N ILE A 56 0.72 -4.08 -8.60
CA ILE A 56 1.98 -3.64 -9.23
C ILE A 56 3.05 -4.73 -9.16
N SER A 57 3.08 -5.55 -8.10
CA SER A 57 4.02 -6.66 -8.00
C SER A 57 3.73 -7.75 -9.04
N GLN A 58 2.46 -8.07 -9.30
CA GLN A 58 2.09 -8.99 -10.39
C GLN A 58 2.50 -8.46 -11.77
N LEU A 59 2.38 -7.15 -12.00
CA LEU A 59 2.80 -6.52 -13.26
C LEU A 59 4.32 -6.60 -13.45
N ILE A 60 5.08 -6.41 -12.38
CA ILE A 60 6.54 -6.58 -12.38
C ILE A 60 6.90 -8.04 -12.62
N GLU A 61 6.24 -9.00 -11.98
CA GLU A 61 6.47 -10.43 -12.20
C GLU A 61 6.17 -10.85 -13.65
N ALA A 62 5.10 -10.32 -14.23
CA ALA A 62 4.71 -10.60 -15.61
C ALA A 62 5.64 -9.93 -16.65
N ASN A 63 6.24 -8.79 -16.31
CA ASN A 63 7.18 -8.09 -17.19
C ASN A 63 8.36 -7.48 -16.40
N PRO A 64 9.31 -8.32 -15.96
CA PRO A 64 10.38 -7.89 -15.04
C PRO A 64 11.38 -6.91 -15.67
N ALA A 65 11.44 -6.84 -17.00
CA ALA A 65 12.29 -5.89 -17.72
C ALA A 65 11.67 -4.48 -17.82
N ASN A 66 10.37 -4.34 -17.54
CA ASN A 66 9.69 -3.06 -17.65
C ASN A 66 9.94 -2.19 -16.41
N LYS A 67 10.90 -1.27 -16.53
CA LYS A 67 11.29 -0.35 -15.46
C LYS A 67 10.15 0.57 -15.00
N THR A 68 9.19 0.88 -15.88
CA THR A 68 8.05 1.73 -15.55
C THR A 68 7.24 1.19 -14.37
N PHE A 69 7.07 -0.13 -14.24
CA PHE A 69 6.31 -0.70 -13.12
C PHE A 69 7.09 -0.64 -11.80
N ARG A 70 8.43 -0.71 -11.86
CA ARG A 70 9.30 -0.53 -10.69
C ARG A 70 9.29 0.92 -10.21
N ASP A 71 9.34 1.86 -11.15
CA ASP A 71 9.21 3.29 -10.86
C ASP A 71 7.85 3.60 -10.23
N GLN A 72 6.75 3.08 -10.80
CA GLN A 72 5.42 3.19 -10.20
C GLN A 72 5.37 2.61 -8.78
N ARG A 73 5.97 1.43 -8.55
CA ARG A 73 6.03 0.84 -7.21
C ARG A 73 6.82 1.71 -6.23
N ALA A 74 7.92 2.30 -6.68
CA ALA A 74 8.72 3.22 -5.87
C ALA A 74 7.93 4.49 -5.51
N ASP A 75 7.17 5.06 -6.44
CA ASP A 75 6.35 6.25 -6.17
C ASP A 75 5.20 5.94 -5.19
N LEU A 76 4.57 4.76 -5.30
CA LEU A 76 3.60 4.28 -4.31
C LEU A 76 4.23 4.16 -2.91
N LEU A 77 5.46 3.66 -2.82
CA LEU A 77 6.19 3.55 -1.56
C LEU A 77 6.57 4.93 -0.98
N GLU A 78 6.89 5.91 -1.83
CA GLU A 78 7.13 7.29 -1.40
C GLU A 78 5.87 7.93 -0.80
N GLN A 79 4.70 7.70 -1.40
CA GLN A 79 3.43 8.26 -0.92
C GLN A 79 3.07 7.81 0.51
N VAL A 80 3.46 6.60 0.91
CA VAL A 80 3.26 6.09 2.29
C VAL A 80 4.46 6.34 3.22
N GLY A 81 5.45 7.12 2.77
CA GLY A 81 6.62 7.47 3.57
C GLY A 81 7.71 6.40 3.66
N LEU A 82 7.66 5.35 2.83
CA LEU A 82 8.67 4.29 2.75
C LEU A 82 9.83 4.66 1.82
N HIS A 83 10.36 5.88 1.98
CA HIS A 83 11.36 6.47 1.08
C HIS A 83 12.62 5.61 0.89
N LYS A 84 13.14 4.98 1.95
CA LYS A 84 14.32 4.12 1.84
C LYS A 84 14.11 2.92 0.91
N VAL A 85 12.90 2.36 0.93
CA VAL A 85 12.54 1.21 0.08
C VAL A 85 12.37 1.69 -1.37
N ALA A 86 11.71 2.84 -1.57
CA ALA A 86 11.56 3.45 -2.89
C ALA A 86 12.89 3.74 -3.59
N VAL A 87 13.90 4.22 -2.85
CA VAL A 87 15.25 4.44 -3.41
C VAL A 87 15.91 3.12 -3.81
N SER A 88 15.70 2.05 -3.04
CA SER A 88 16.22 0.71 -3.37
C SER A 88 15.60 0.17 -4.67
N GLU A 89 14.30 0.37 -4.86
CA GLU A 89 13.59 -0.01 -6.10
C GLU A 89 14.19 0.70 -7.33
N LYS A 90 14.45 2.02 -7.20
CA LYS A 90 15.07 2.83 -8.26
C LYS A 90 16.54 2.49 -8.52
N SER A 91 17.22 1.89 -7.54
CA SER A 91 18.64 1.51 -7.61
C SER A 91 18.88 0.08 -8.13
N GLU A 92 17.85 -0.76 -8.20
CA GLU A 92 17.94 -2.13 -8.74
C GLU A 92 18.01 -2.06 -10.27
N LYS A 93 19.24 -1.92 -10.78
CA LYS A 93 19.54 -1.51 -12.16
C LYS A 93 19.56 -2.65 -13.16
#